data_AF-A0A1V9YX23-F1
#
_entry.id   AF-A0A1V9YX23-F1
#
_cell.length_a   1.000
_cell.length_b   1.000
_cell.length_c   1.000
_cell.angle_alpha   90.00
_cell.angle_beta   90.00
_cell.angle_gamma   90.00
#
_symmetry.space_group_name_H-M   'P 1'
#
loop_
_entity.id
_entity.type
_entity.pdbx_description
1 polymer ?
#
loop_
_entity_poly.entity_id
_entity_poly.type
_entity_poly.pdbx_seq_one_letter_code
_entity_poly.pdbx_strand_id
1 'polypeptide(L)'
;MMEPQRRRHSVDETQDMEDMEIEMAELGLPSAANQHSTGIRVDMELRRRLERDLVLKNDSTSLKYKEAWFFIETSWMEEWMNFVLHDGPLPGPITNQSFYTPNHDFRKDLKVTKHYRCVNPRVYCIYAELYGTSGVLPIARYTLDIYATPILRDDVLEILKLPELSARVAVNEIRDKYEEWPEDEPETESWWYRCCCRCDRLPTVLGKIFGGPTYASVATDDQDKKKKKKRGKKKSKRSKDDETDSSDESDSDGEETGLLNARD
;
A
#
# COMPACT_ATOMS: atom_id res chain seq x y z
N MET A 1 41.27 -25.56 -27.20
CA MET A 1 41.00 -24.68 -26.05
C MET A 1 39.50 -24.55 -25.94
N MET A 2 38.89 -25.10 -24.90
CA MET A 2 37.46 -24.90 -24.61
C MET A 2 37.34 -24.47 -23.16
N GLU A 3 36.77 -23.28 -22.95
CA GLU A 3 36.47 -22.70 -21.64
C GLU A 3 35.27 -23.41 -21.00
N PRO A 4 35.30 -23.70 -19.69
CA PRO A 4 34.10 -24.13 -18.98
C PRO A 4 33.30 -22.91 -18.52
N GLN A 5 32.15 -22.70 -19.15
CA GLN A 5 31.13 -21.75 -18.69
C GLN A 5 30.60 -22.16 -17.31
N ARG A 6 30.85 -21.31 -16.32
CA ARG A 6 30.20 -21.37 -15.01
C ARG A 6 28.77 -20.85 -15.14
N ARG A 7 27.77 -21.71 -14.95
CA ARG A 7 26.41 -21.26 -14.59
C ARG A 7 26.21 -21.46 -13.10
N ARG A 8 26.28 -20.34 -12.36
CA ARG A 8 25.58 -20.16 -11.09
C ARG A 8 24.18 -19.65 -11.44
N HIS A 9 23.15 -20.31 -10.95
CA HIS A 9 21.81 -19.76 -10.86
C HIS A 9 21.14 -20.43 -9.66
N SER A 10 21.37 -19.87 -8.49
CA SER A 10 20.42 -19.95 -7.38
C SER A 10 19.88 -18.53 -7.27
N VAL A 11 18.80 -18.29 -8.02
CA VAL A 11 18.03 -17.06 -7.88
C VAL A 11 17.15 -17.25 -6.65
N ASP A 12 17.16 -16.20 -5.86
CA ASP A 12 16.53 -16.03 -4.56
C ASP A 12 15.02 -15.94 -4.81
N GLU A 13 14.26 -16.97 -4.45
CA GLU A 13 12.79 -17.03 -4.65
C GLU A 13 12.05 -15.86 -3.98
N THR A 14 12.67 -15.22 -2.99
CA THR A 14 12.18 -14.01 -2.33
C THR A 14 12.21 -12.79 -3.23
N GLN A 15 13.22 -12.69 -4.10
CA GLN A 15 13.39 -11.54 -4.99
C GLN A 15 12.39 -11.59 -6.15
N ASP A 16 12.03 -12.79 -6.61
CA ASP A 16 10.97 -12.99 -7.62
C ASP A 16 9.56 -12.66 -7.07
N MET A 17 9.31 -12.81 -5.76
CA MET A 17 8.05 -12.35 -5.14
C MET A 17 8.00 -10.82 -5.01
N GLU A 18 9.09 -10.20 -4.56
CA GLU A 18 9.16 -8.74 -4.42
C GLU A 18 9.01 -8.05 -5.79
N ASP A 19 9.66 -8.58 -6.83
CA ASP A 19 9.55 -8.05 -8.19
C ASP A 19 8.13 -8.21 -8.76
N MET A 20 7.42 -9.29 -8.43
CA MET A 20 6.03 -9.51 -8.86
C MET A 20 5.03 -8.60 -8.14
N GLU A 21 5.27 -8.30 -6.86
CA GLU A 21 4.44 -7.36 -6.09
C GLU A 21 4.60 -5.93 -6.61
N ILE A 22 5.83 -5.54 -6.97
CA ILE A 22 6.12 -4.25 -7.62
C ILE A 22 5.46 -4.17 -9.01
N GLU A 23 5.55 -5.23 -9.81
CA GLU A 23 4.94 -5.28 -11.15
C GLU A 23 3.40 -5.21 -11.08
N MET A 24 2.77 -5.87 -10.11
CA MET A 24 1.32 -5.76 -9.90
C MET A 24 0.89 -4.37 -9.42
N ALA A 25 1.70 -3.68 -8.63
CA ALA A 25 1.44 -2.29 -8.25
C ALA A 25 1.57 -1.32 -9.43
N GLU A 26 2.45 -1.60 -10.39
CA GLU A 26 2.67 -0.79 -11.60
C GLU A 26 1.57 -0.98 -12.66
N LEU A 27 0.94 -2.16 -12.70
CA LEU A 27 -0.19 -2.45 -13.59
C LEU A 27 -1.51 -1.77 -13.20
N GLY A 28 -1.56 -1.03 -12.09
CA GLY A 28 -2.69 -0.19 -11.72
C GLY A 28 -4.02 -0.94 -11.56
N LEU A 29 -3.97 -2.26 -11.33
CA LEU A 29 -5.15 -3.05 -11.01
C LEU A 29 -5.60 -2.67 -9.59
N PRO A 30 -6.79 -2.07 -9.41
CA PRO A 30 -7.26 -1.72 -8.08
C PRO A 30 -7.43 -3.02 -7.30
N SER A 31 -6.60 -3.23 -6.27
CA SER A 31 -6.83 -4.25 -5.27
C SER A 31 -8.28 -4.10 -4.81
N ALA A 32 -9.08 -5.16 -4.92
CA ALA A 32 -10.52 -5.10 -4.79
C ALA A 32 -10.89 -4.57 -3.40
N ALA A 33 -11.19 -3.27 -3.32
CA ALA A 33 -11.57 -2.63 -2.08
C ALA A 33 -12.82 -3.32 -1.52
N ASN A 34 -12.76 -3.72 -0.25
CA ASN A 34 -13.74 -4.52 0.51
C ASN A 34 -13.72 -6.06 0.35
N GLN A 35 -12.75 -6.66 -0.34
CA GLN A 35 -12.57 -8.12 -0.22
C GLN A 35 -11.69 -8.43 0.99
N HIS A 36 -12.32 -8.58 2.16
CA HIS A 36 -11.65 -9.20 3.30
C HIS A 36 -11.23 -10.62 2.89
N SER A 37 -9.94 -10.93 2.98
CA SER A 37 -9.43 -12.27 2.76
C SER A 37 -10.18 -13.25 3.65
N THR A 38 -10.48 -14.44 3.10
CA THR A 38 -11.20 -15.49 3.82
C THR A 38 -10.46 -15.83 5.12
N GLY A 39 -11.02 -15.45 6.27
CA GLY A 39 -10.46 -15.76 7.60
C GLY A 39 -10.12 -14.54 8.46
N ILE A 40 -10.07 -13.32 7.91
CA ILE A 40 -9.84 -12.11 8.70
C ILE A 40 -11.07 -11.82 9.56
N ARG A 41 -10.86 -11.63 10.87
CA ARG A 41 -11.93 -11.19 11.79
C ARG A 41 -11.91 -9.66 11.82
N VAL A 42 -13.08 -9.06 11.64
CA VAL A 42 -13.24 -7.60 11.57
C VAL A 42 -14.12 -7.14 12.71
N ASP A 43 -13.60 -6.28 13.59
CA ASP A 43 -14.43 -5.55 14.55
C ASP A 43 -15.15 -4.41 13.83
N MET A 44 -16.41 -4.65 13.48
CA MET A 44 -17.24 -3.70 12.72
C MET A 44 -17.51 -2.41 13.48
N GLU A 45 -17.63 -2.45 14.81
CA GLU A 45 -17.91 -1.25 15.59
C GLU A 45 -16.67 -0.37 15.71
N LEU A 46 -15.52 -1.01 15.92
CA LEU A 46 -14.23 -0.31 15.88
C LEU A 46 -13.98 0.31 14.51
N ARG A 47 -14.25 -0.43 13.42
CA ARG A 47 -14.13 0.06 12.04
C ARG A 47 -14.97 1.31 11.81
N ARG A 48 -16.26 1.29 12.13
CA ARG A 48 -17.18 2.44 11.96
C ARG A 48 -16.65 3.70 12.65
N ARG A 49 -16.22 3.55 13.91
CA ARG A 49 -15.67 4.66 14.69
C ARG A 49 -14.39 5.21 14.06
N LEU A 50 -13.44 4.34 13.70
CA LEU A 50 -12.16 4.75 13.13
C LEU A 50 -12.33 5.42 11.76
N GLU A 51 -13.20 4.89 10.90
CA GLU A 51 -13.49 5.50 9.60
C GLU A 51 -14.12 6.88 9.75
N ARG A 52 -15.12 7.01 10.62
CA ARG A 52 -15.77 8.30 10.90
C ARG A 52 -14.76 9.33 11.39
N ASP A 53 -13.94 8.95 12.38
CA ASP A 53 -12.96 9.85 12.98
C ASP A 53 -11.87 10.24 11.96
N LEU A 54 -11.47 9.30 11.08
CA LEU A 54 -10.51 9.57 9.99
C LEU A 54 -11.06 10.57 8.98
N VAL A 55 -12.33 10.42 8.56
CA VAL A 55 -12.97 11.35 7.64
C VAL A 55 -13.13 12.72 8.28
N LEU A 56 -13.67 12.79 9.50
CA LEU A 56 -13.88 14.06 10.21
C LEU A 56 -12.57 14.83 10.44
N LYS A 57 -11.47 14.13 10.72
CA LYS A 57 -10.14 14.75 10.88
C LYS A 57 -9.65 15.41 9.59
N ASN A 58 -10.02 14.87 8.43
CA ASN A 58 -9.56 15.32 7.12
C ASN A 58 -10.57 16.20 6.38
N ASP A 59 -11.81 16.30 6.87
CA ASP A 59 -12.84 17.12 6.27
C ASP A 59 -12.57 18.61 6.53
N SER A 60 -12.06 19.29 5.50
CA SER A 60 -11.75 20.71 5.54
C SER A 60 -12.70 21.48 4.63
N THR A 61 -13.28 22.58 5.15
CA THR A 61 -14.16 23.46 4.36
C THR A 61 -13.40 24.38 3.40
N SER A 62 -12.08 24.46 3.54
CA SER A 62 -11.19 25.25 2.68
C SER A 62 -10.31 24.34 1.82
N LEU A 63 -10.14 24.72 0.55
CA LEU A 63 -9.17 24.11 -0.37
C LEU A 63 -7.84 24.88 -0.35
N LYS A 64 -6.74 24.16 -0.56
CA LYS A 64 -5.43 24.78 -0.80
C LYS A 64 -5.33 25.30 -2.24
N TYR A 65 -4.28 26.08 -2.50
CA TYR A 65 -3.99 26.55 -3.85
C TYR A 65 -3.86 25.37 -4.83
N LYS A 66 -4.54 25.46 -5.98
CA LYS A 66 -4.64 24.42 -7.04
C LYS A 66 -5.35 23.11 -6.65
N GLU A 67 -6.05 23.06 -5.53
CA GLU A 67 -6.94 21.93 -5.24
C GLU A 67 -8.32 22.11 -5.89
N ALA A 68 -9.06 21.01 -5.99
CA ALA A 68 -10.40 20.97 -6.57
C ALA A 68 -11.39 20.25 -5.63
N TRP A 69 -12.66 20.57 -5.80
CA TRP A 69 -13.78 19.86 -5.20
C TRP A 69 -14.11 18.60 -5.99
N PHE A 70 -14.35 17.51 -5.28
CA PHE A 70 -14.76 16.23 -5.83
C PHE A 70 -16.22 15.96 -5.49
N PHE A 71 -16.98 15.51 -6.50
CA PHE A 71 -18.42 15.37 -6.40
C PHE A 71 -18.80 13.91 -6.15
N ILE A 72 -19.55 13.69 -5.08
CA ILE A 72 -20.07 12.38 -4.68
C ILE A 72 -21.59 12.48 -4.60
N GLU A 73 -22.28 11.44 -5.08
CA GLU A 73 -23.73 11.33 -4.98
C GLU A 73 -24.23 11.34 -3.52
N THR A 74 -25.32 12.06 -3.27
CA THR A 74 -25.90 12.12 -1.92
C THR A 74 -26.36 10.75 -1.42
N SER A 75 -26.89 9.87 -2.28
CA SER A 75 -27.35 8.52 -1.90
C SER A 75 -26.22 7.68 -1.30
N TRP A 76 -25.05 7.65 -1.94
CA TRP A 76 -23.88 6.94 -1.44
C TRP A 76 -23.39 7.53 -0.11
N MET A 77 -23.39 8.87 0.02
CA MET A 77 -23.06 9.53 1.28
C MET A 77 -24.04 9.20 2.40
N GLU A 78 -25.33 9.05 2.10
CA GLU A 78 -26.35 8.63 3.06
C GLU A 78 -26.14 7.19 3.50
N GLU A 79 -25.80 6.29 2.58
CA GLU A 79 -25.45 4.90 2.91
C GLU A 79 -24.20 4.83 3.79
N TRP A 80 -23.16 5.61 3.48
CA TRP A 80 -21.97 5.70 4.31
C TRP A 80 -22.29 6.26 5.71
N MET A 81 -23.09 7.33 5.81
CA MET A 81 -23.53 7.87 7.11
C MET A 81 -24.34 6.84 7.91
N ASN A 82 -25.21 6.08 7.23
CA ASN A 82 -25.98 5.01 7.85
C ASN A 82 -25.05 3.89 8.37
N PHE A 83 -24.00 3.54 7.61
CA PHE A 83 -22.97 2.60 8.05
C PHE A 83 -22.26 3.08 9.32
N VAL A 84 -21.76 4.33 9.33
CA VAL A 84 -20.93 4.83 10.44
C VAL A 84 -21.73 5.28 11.68
N LEU A 85 -23.02 5.59 11.56
CA LEU A 85 -23.85 6.12 12.68
C LEU A 85 -24.99 5.20 13.13
N HIS A 86 -25.47 4.29 12.28
CA HIS A 86 -26.74 3.58 12.50
C HIS A 86 -26.63 2.08 12.27
N ASP A 87 -25.42 1.51 12.39
CA ASP A 87 -25.16 0.09 12.16
C ASP A 87 -25.63 -0.42 10.78
N GLY A 88 -25.66 0.46 9.79
CA GLY A 88 -26.06 0.13 8.42
C GLY A 88 -25.11 -0.85 7.72
N PRO A 89 -25.49 -1.35 6.53
CA PRO A 89 -24.61 -2.13 5.68
C PRO A 89 -23.48 -1.26 5.10
N LEU A 90 -22.44 -1.90 4.57
CA LEU A 90 -21.38 -1.20 3.83
C LEU A 90 -21.98 -0.53 2.57
N PRO A 91 -21.65 0.75 2.28
CA PRO A 91 -22.18 1.50 1.12
C PRO A 91 -21.69 0.98 -0.25
N GLY A 92 -20.74 0.05 -0.28
CA GLY A 92 -20.12 -0.40 -1.53
C GLY A 92 -19.29 0.70 -2.23
N PRO A 93 -18.82 0.44 -3.46
CA PRO A 93 -17.95 1.37 -4.19
C PRO A 93 -18.61 2.70 -4.50
N ILE A 94 -17.82 3.77 -4.57
CA ILE A 94 -18.33 5.09 -4.93
C ILE A 94 -18.94 5.04 -6.34
N THR A 95 -20.21 5.44 -6.45
CA THR A 95 -20.92 5.57 -7.72
C THR A 95 -21.50 6.96 -7.88
N ASN A 96 -21.42 7.48 -9.11
CA ASN A 96 -22.03 8.76 -9.52
C ASN A 96 -23.04 8.51 -10.66
N GLN A 97 -23.66 7.34 -10.69
CA GLN A 97 -24.51 6.92 -11.81
C GLN A 97 -25.76 7.77 -11.92
N SER A 98 -26.33 8.26 -10.81
CA SER A 98 -27.55 9.08 -10.83
C SER A 98 -27.37 10.45 -11.49
N PHE A 99 -26.13 10.91 -11.67
CA PHE A 99 -25.82 12.17 -12.35
C PHE A 99 -26.07 12.06 -13.85
N TYR A 100 -26.16 10.84 -14.37
CA TYR A 100 -26.38 10.57 -15.78
C TYR A 100 -27.83 10.14 -16.01
N THR A 101 -28.35 10.51 -17.15
CA THR A 101 -29.61 9.98 -17.67
C THR A 101 -29.41 8.56 -18.20
N PRO A 102 -30.49 7.79 -18.47
CA PRO A 102 -30.38 6.49 -19.14
C PRO A 102 -29.68 6.54 -20.51
N ASN A 103 -29.61 7.71 -21.13
CA ASN A 103 -28.90 7.93 -22.40
C ASN A 103 -27.42 8.28 -22.22
N HIS A 104 -26.89 8.18 -20.99
CA HIS A 104 -25.53 8.57 -20.61
C HIS A 104 -25.22 10.08 -20.72
N ASP A 105 -26.24 10.92 -20.89
CA ASP A 105 -26.08 12.37 -20.84
C ASP A 105 -26.09 12.89 -19.40
N PHE A 106 -25.28 13.91 -19.14
CA PHE A 106 -25.22 14.58 -17.84
C PHE A 106 -26.54 15.32 -17.54
N ARG A 107 -27.14 15.04 -16.37
CA ARG A 107 -28.38 15.69 -15.94
C ARG A 107 -28.19 17.17 -15.72
N LYS A 108 -29.20 17.97 -16.07
CA LYS A 108 -29.19 19.44 -15.98
C LYS A 108 -29.90 19.99 -14.73
N ASP A 109 -30.50 19.12 -13.92
CA ASP A 109 -31.32 19.46 -12.75
C ASP A 109 -30.65 19.10 -11.41
N LEU A 110 -29.33 18.88 -11.41
CA LEU A 110 -28.57 18.54 -10.21
C LEU A 110 -28.43 19.77 -9.30
N LYS A 111 -28.54 19.54 -8.00
CA LYS A 111 -28.54 20.58 -6.97
C LYS A 111 -27.62 20.15 -5.85
N VAL A 112 -26.75 21.06 -5.42
CA VAL A 112 -25.88 20.90 -4.25
C VAL A 112 -26.75 20.48 -3.05
N THR A 113 -26.23 19.61 -2.19
CA THR A 113 -26.89 19.07 -0.99
C THR A 113 -28.00 18.07 -1.27
N LYS A 114 -28.85 18.30 -2.28
CA LYS A 114 -29.94 17.38 -2.61
C LYS A 114 -29.47 16.15 -3.39
N HIS A 115 -28.69 16.38 -4.44
CA HIS A 115 -28.28 15.32 -5.36
C HIS A 115 -26.81 14.92 -5.19
N TYR A 116 -25.98 15.88 -4.79
CA TYR A 116 -24.56 15.64 -4.58
C TYR A 116 -24.01 16.43 -3.39
N ARG A 117 -22.89 15.93 -2.87
CA ARG A 117 -22.00 16.62 -1.94
C ARG A 117 -20.65 16.84 -2.59
N CYS A 118 -19.98 17.90 -2.17
CA CYS A 118 -18.61 18.19 -2.59
C CYS A 118 -17.69 17.89 -1.41
N VAL A 119 -16.61 17.17 -1.68
CA VAL A 119 -15.59 16.84 -0.70
C VAL A 119 -14.22 17.32 -1.19
N ASN A 120 -13.30 17.55 -0.26
CA ASN A 120 -11.93 17.87 -0.61
C ASN A 120 -11.22 16.63 -1.24
N PRO A 121 -10.07 16.82 -1.92
CA PRO A 121 -9.36 15.71 -2.56
C PRO A 121 -8.99 14.61 -1.57
N ARG A 122 -8.63 15.02 -0.35
CA ARG A 122 -8.19 14.13 0.72
C ARG A 122 -9.28 13.14 1.14
N VAL A 123 -10.47 13.63 1.43
CA VAL A 123 -11.63 12.84 1.84
C VAL A 123 -12.10 11.95 0.70
N TYR A 124 -12.09 12.46 -0.55
CA TYR A 124 -12.39 11.64 -1.72
C TYR A 124 -11.48 10.40 -1.79
N CYS A 125 -10.17 10.59 -1.68
CA CYS A 125 -9.21 9.48 -1.72
C CYS A 125 -9.40 8.49 -0.55
N ILE A 126 -9.74 8.98 0.65
CA ILE A 126 -10.04 8.11 1.80
C ILE A 126 -11.23 7.22 1.48
N TYR A 127 -12.32 7.78 0.93
CA TYR A 127 -13.46 6.97 0.52
C TYR A 127 -13.10 5.98 -0.59
N ALA A 128 -12.32 6.41 -1.58
CA ALA A 128 -11.90 5.56 -2.69
C ALA A 128 -11.01 4.39 -2.22
N GLU A 129 -10.13 4.60 -1.25
CA GLU A 129 -9.26 3.54 -0.69
C GLU A 129 -10.04 2.60 0.26
N LEU A 130 -11.03 3.11 0.99
CA LEU A 130 -11.89 2.30 1.87
C LEU A 130 -12.87 1.43 1.09
N TYR A 131 -13.54 2.02 0.10
CA TYR A 131 -14.70 1.42 -0.55
C TYR A 131 -14.50 1.07 -2.01
N GLY A 132 -13.46 1.59 -2.63
CA GLY A 132 -13.24 1.48 -4.06
C GLY A 132 -14.06 2.50 -4.83
N THR A 133 -13.85 2.49 -6.15
CA THR A 133 -14.63 3.28 -7.09
C THR A 133 -15.30 2.34 -8.09
N SER A 134 -16.38 2.79 -8.72
CA SER A 134 -17.05 2.06 -9.81
C SER A 134 -16.24 2.03 -11.13
N GLY A 135 -14.95 2.35 -11.10
CA GLY A 135 -14.08 2.44 -12.29
C GLY A 135 -14.33 3.69 -13.15
N VAL A 136 -15.22 4.58 -12.72
CA VAL A 136 -15.49 5.86 -13.38
C VAL A 136 -14.55 6.91 -12.81
N LEU A 137 -14.05 7.79 -13.67
CA LEU A 137 -13.23 8.92 -13.22
C LEU A 137 -14.01 9.84 -12.26
N PRO A 138 -13.35 10.38 -11.23
CA PRO A 138 -13.92 11.41 -10.39
C PRO A 138 -14.37 12.61 -11.20
N ILE A 139 -15.52 13.17 -10.82
CA ILE A 139 -15.96 14.48 -11.30
C ILE A 139 -15.34 15.52 -10.38
N ALA A 140 -14.49 16.38 -10.94
CA ALA A 140 -13.80 17.43 -10.19
C ALA A 140 -14.04 18.83 -10.79
N ARG A 141 -14.18 19.85 -9.93
CA ARG A 141 -14.33 21.28 -10.29
C ARG A 141 -13.61 22.17 -9.29
N TYR A 142 -13.17 23.35 -9.73
CA TYR A 142 -12.60 24.35 -8.81
C TYR A 142 -13.65 25.06 -7.95
N THR A 143 -14.93 24.96 -8.31
CA THR A 143 -16.05 25.54 -7.57
C THR A 143 -17.02 24.46 -7.10
N LEU A 144 -17.96 24.80 -6.21
CA LEU A 144 -18.99 23.88 -5.72
C LEU A 144 -20.11 23.60 -6.75
N ASP A 145 -20.06 24.27 -7.91
CA ASP A 145 -21.02 24.10 -8.98
C ASP A 145 -20.57 22.97 -9.92
N ILE A 146 -21.38 21.92 -10.03
CA ILE A 146 -21.09 20.76 -10.88
C ILE A 146 -21.10 21.11 -12.38
N TYR A 147 -21.82 22.19 -12.74
CA TYR A 147 -21.91 22.70 -14.10
C TYR A 147 -20.78 23.67 -14.47
N ALA A 148 -19.88 23.98 -13.54
CA ALA A 148 -18.70 24.76 -13.83
C ALA A 148 -17.77 24.06 -14.83
N THR A 149 -16.78 24.80 -15.34
CA THR A 149 -15.78 24.29 -16.29
C THR A 149 -15.14 23.00 -15.77
N PRO A 150 -15.18 21.90 -16.53
CA PRO A 150 -14.54 20.66 -16.13
C PRO A 150 -13.03 20.83 -16.08
N ILE A 151 -12.41 20.19 -15.10
CA ILE A 151 -10.96 20.07 -15.00
C ILE A 151 -10.50 18.99 -15.99
N LEU A 152 -9.34 19.18 -16.62
CA LEU A 152 -8.78 18.20 -17.54
C LEU A 152 -8.42 16.92 -16.79
N ARG A 153 -8.52 15.78 -17.47
CA ARG A 153 -8.22 14.47 -16.88
C ARG A 153 -6.84 14.44 -16.22
N ASP A 154 -5.83 14.94 -16.92
CA ASP A 154 -4.44 14.89 -16.46
C ASP A 154 -4.25 15.73 -15.19
N ASP A 155 -4.86 16.91 -15.13
CA ASP A 155 -4.85 17.77 -13.95
C ASP A 155 -5.56 17.10 -12.75
N VAL A 156 -6.65 16.37 -12.98
CA VAL A 156 -7.34 15.61 -11.92
C VAL A 156 -6.42 14.54 -11.33
N LEU A 157 -5.70 13.81 -12.18
CA LEU A 157 -4.73 12.79 -11.73
C LEU A 157 -3.57 13.43 -10.96
N GLU A 158 -3.08 14.59 -11.41
CA GLU A 158 -2.04 15.34 -10.71
C GLU A 158 -2.52 15.80 -9.32
N ILE A 159 -3.73 16.34 -9.23
CA ILE A 159 -4.36 16.77 -7.97
C ILE A 159 -4.50 15.60 -6.99
N LEU A 160 -4.84 14.41 -7.48
CA LEU A 160 -5.10 13.24 -6.63
C LEU A 160 -3.84 12.51 -6.16
N LYS A 161 -2.71 12.62 -6.87
CA LYS A 161 -1.49 11.84 -6.58
C LYS A 161 -1.04 11.90 -5.12
N LEU A 162 -0.95 13.10 -4.54
CA LEU A 162 -0.52 13.27 -3.14
C LEU A 162 -1.61 12.85 -2.15
N PRO A 163 -2.87 13.30 -2.29
CA PRO A 163 -4.00 12.80 -1.49
C PRO A 163 -4.17 11.29 -1.48
N GLU A 164 -4.01 10.60 -2.62
CA GLU A 164 -4.12 9.14 -2.74
C GLU A 164 -3.06 8.42 -1.91
N LEU A 165 -1.78 8.75 -2.12
CA LEU A 165 -0.67 8.14 -1.39
C LEU A 165 -0.84 8.29 0.11
N SER A 166 -1.15 9.50 0.55
CA SER A 166 -1.33 9.75 1.98
C SER A 166 -2.59 9.03 2.50
N ALA A 167 -3.62 8.81 1.67
CA ALA A 167 -4.91 8.26 2.10
C ALA A 167 -4.75 6.76 2.31
N ARG A 168 -4.03 6.10 1.40
CA ARG A 168 -3.60 4.72 1.52
C ARG A 168 -2.88 4.44 2.84
N VAL A 169 -1.90 5.28 3.19
CA VAL A 169 -1.19 5.16 4.48
C VAL A 169 -2.16 5.26 5.65
N ALA A 170 -3.01 6.30 5.67
CA ALA A 170 -3.95 6.51 6.76
C ALA A 170 -5.03 5.42 6.87
N VAL A 171 -5.47 4.86 5.74
CA VAL A 171 -6.43 3.75 5.69
C VAL A 171 -5.78 2.45 6.18
N ASN A 172 -4.55 2.16 5.78
CA ASN A 172 -3.81 0.99 6.28
C ASN A 172 -3.61 1.08 7.80
N GLU A 173 -3.22 2.25 8.32
CA GLU A 173 -3.07 2.47 9.77
C GLU A 173 -4.34 2.22 10.59
N ILE A 174 -5.54 2.38 10.00
CA ILE A 174 -6.78 2.03 10.69
C ILE A 174 -7.19 0.57 10.45
N ARG A 175 -6.91 -0.01 9.27
CA ARG A 175 -7.13 -1.44 8.96
C ARG A 175 -6.41 -2.33 9.96
N ASP A 176 -5.14 -2.05 10.21
CA ASP A 176 -4.32 -2.80 11.17
C ASP A 176 -4.91 -2.83 12.60
N LYS A 177 -5.81 -1.90 12.93
CA LYS A 177 -6.44 -1.82 14.26
C LYS A 177 -7.72 -2.65 14.37
N TYR A 178 -8.45 -2.86 13.28
CA TYR A 178 -9.74 -3.56 13.30
C TYR A 178 -9.73 -4.89 12.56
N GLU A 179 -8.69 -5.17 11.76
CA GLU A 179 -8.45 -6.46 11.11
C GLU A 179 -7.54 -7.31 12.00
N GLU A 180 -8.12 -8.34 12.59
CA GLU A 180 -7.37 -9.35 13.31
C GLU A 180 -7.02 -10.46 12.32
N TRP A 181 -5.74 -10.56 11.99
CA TRP A 181 -5.22 -11.70 11.25
C TRP A 181 -5.34 -12.94 12.14
N PRO A 182 -5.84 -14.07 11.59
CA PRO A 182 -5.79 -15.32 12.33
C PRO A 182 -4.35 -15.56 12.75
N GLU A 183 -4.09 -15.65 14.06
CA GLU A 183 -2.81 -16.13 14.54
C GLU A 183 -2.54 -17.45 13.82
N ASP A 184 -1.34 -17.60 13.25
CA ASP A 184 -0.94 -18.84 12.58
C ASP A 184 -1.28 -19.99 13.53
N GLU A 185 -2.34 -20.75 13.21
CA GLU A 185 -2.70 -21.92 13.98
C GLU A 185 -1.41 -22.74 14.05
N PRO A 186 -0.88 -23.02 15.26
CA PRO A 186 0.46 -23.55 15.42
C PRO A 186 0.53 -24.77 14.52
N GLU A 187 1.30 -24.67 13.43
CA GLU A 187 1.23 -25.58 12.29
C GLU A 187 1.09 -26.98 12.85
N THR A 188 -0.13 -27.53 12.83
CA THR A 188 -0.31 -28.89 13.32
C THR A 188 0.46 -29.70 12.32
N GLU A 189 1.70 -30.06 12.68
CA GLU A 189 2.72 -30.64 11.82
C GLU A 189 2.00 -31.51 10.81
N SER A 190 1.94 -31.04 9.56
CA SER A 190 1.06 -31.67 8.57
C SER A 190 1.35 -33.17 8.61
N TRP A 191 0.31 -34.02 8.59
CA TRP A 191 0.49 -35.46 8.77
C TRP A 191 1.57 -36.06 7.84
N TRP A 192 1.77 -35.41 6.69
CA TRP A 192 2.87 -35.63 5.74
C TRP A 192 4.26 -35.49 6.36
N TYR A 193 4.52 -34.45 7.16
CA TYR A 193 5.78 -34.27 7.91
C TYR A 193 5.95 -35.27 9.06
N ARG A 194 4.86 -35.73 9.67
CA ARG A 194 4.91 -36.81 10.69
C ARG A 194 5.14 -38.21 10.10
N CYS A 195 4.80 -38.43 8.83
CA CYS A 195 4.91 -39.76 8.20
C CYS A 195 6.32 -40.08 7.68
N CYS A 196 7.10 -39.07 7.25
CA CYS A 196 8.44 -39.28 6.69
C CYS A 196 9.47 -39.74 7.73
N CYS A 197 9.27 -39.47 9.03
CA CYS A 197 10.19 -39.86 10.10
C CYS A 197 9.97 -41.31 10.60
N ARG A 198 8.89 -41.98 10.18
CA ARG A 198 8.57 -43.37 10.59
C ARG A 198 8.73 -44.39 9.45
N CYS A 199 9.20 -43.94 8.30
CA CYS A 199 9.41 -44.77 7.13
C CYS A 199 10.88 -44.78 6.72
N ASP A 200 11.74 -45.30 7.60
CA ASP A 200 13.12 -45.74 7.28
C ASP A 200 13.19 -46.77 6.12
N ARG A 201 12.04 -47.18 5.55
CA ARG A 201 11.93 -48.12 4.44
C ARG A 201 11.33 -47.55 3.15
N LEU A 202 10.82 -46.30 3.10
CA LEU A 202 10.27 -45.78 1.84
C LEU A 202 11.32 -45.46 0.77
N PRO A 203 12.53 -44.93 1.11
CA PRO A 203 13.56 -44.65 0.10
C PRO A 203 14.03 -45.91 -0.65
N THR A 204 13.97 -47.09 -0.02
CA THR A 204 14.41 -48.36 -0.62
C THR A 204 13.37 -49.00 -1.55
N VAL A 205 12.08 -48.66 -1.41
CA VAL A 205 11.03 -49.21 -2.27
C VAL A 205 10.79 -48.33 -3.51
N LEU A 206 10.80 -47.00 -3.35
CA LEU A 206 10.60 -46.09 -4.49
C LEU A 206 11.80 -46.05 -5.44
N GLY A 207 13.03 -46.23 -4.94
CA GLY A 207 14.24 -46.32 -5.78
C GLY A 207 14.26 -47.53 -6.73
N LYS A 208 13.50 -48.59 -6.42
CA LYS A 208 13.37 -49.80 -7.26
C LYS A 208 12.31 -49.68 -8.35
N ILE A 209 11.29 -48.84 -8.18
CA ILE A 209 10.18 -48.71 -9.13
C ILE A 209 10.45 -47.57 -10.12
N PHE A 210 11.07 -46.47 -9.67
CA PHE A 210 11.22 -45.26 -10.49
C PHE A 210 12.65 -44.97 -10.97
N GLY A 211 13.61 -45.88 -10.74
CA GLY A 211 15.01 -45.63 -11.10
C GLY A 211 15.54 -44.43 -10.32
N GLY A 212 15.88 -44.66 -9.05
CA GLY A 212 16.30 -43.58 -8.14
C GLY A 212 17.42 -42.69 -8.72
N PRO A 213 17.44 -41.39 -8.38
CA PRO A 213 18.49 -40.48 -8.83
C PRO A 213 19.84 -40.97 -8.30
N THR A 214 20.78 -41.23 -9.21
CA THR A 214 22.18 -41.46 -8.86
C THR A 214 22.77 -40.15 -8.37
N TYR A 215 22.69 -39.88 -7.07
CA TYR A 215 23.51 -38.84 -6.47
C TYR A 215 24.97 -39.25 -6.67
N ALA A 216 25.63 -38.61 -7.62
CA ALA A 216 27.06 -38.69 -7.79
C ALA A 216 27.71 -38.23 -6.48
N SER A 217 28.49 -39.11 -5.85
CA SER A 217 29.30 -38.74 -4.69
C SER A 217 30.25 -37.61 -5.11
N VAL A 218 29.98 -36.40 -4.65
CA VAL A 218 30.88 -35.27 -4.86
C VAL A 218 32.09 -35.49 -3.96
N ALA A 219 33.24 -35.74 -4.58
CA ALA A 219 34.51 -35.85 -3.86
C ALA A 219 34.79 -34.51 -3.16
N THR A 220 34.94 -34.55 -1.84
CA THR A 220 35.29 -33.39 -1.02
C THR A 220 36.75 -33.01 -1.29
N ASP A 221 36.94 -31.96 -2.09
CA ASP A 221 38.25 -31.42 -2.47
C ASP A 221 38.81 -30.53 -1.35
N ASP A 222 39.12 -31.14 -0.19
CA ASP A 222 39.50 -30.43 1.04
C ASP A 222 41.01 -30.50 1.34
N GLN A 223 41.86 -30.94 0.40
CA GLN A 223 43.30 -31.05 0.62
C GLN A 223 44.19 -29.96 0.01
N ASP A 224 43.69 -29.12 -0.92
CA ASP A 224 44.58 -28.19 -1.65
C ASP A 224 44.71 -26.77 -1.07
N LYS A 225 43.92 -26.41 -0.04
CA LYS A 225 44.04 -25.10 0.63
C LYS A 225 45.19 -25.01 1.65
N LYS A 226 45.85 -26.11 2.01
CA LYS A 226 46.98 -26.10 2.97
C LYS A 226 48.34 -25.67 2.38
N LYS A 227 48.50 -25.57 1.05
CA LYS A 227 49.80 -25.21 0.43
C LYS A 227 49.99 -23.74 0.01
N LYS A 228 48.94 -22.90 -0.02
CA LYS A 228 49.08 -21.47 -0.44
C LYS A 228 49.23 -20.46 0.71
N LYS A 229 49.15 -20.86 1.97
CA LYS A 229 49.26 -19.93 3.13
C LYS A 229 50.70 -19.59 3.59
N LYS A 230 51.74 -19.95 2.81
CA LYS A 230 53.16 -19.76 3.18
C LYS A 230 53.96 -18.73 2.37
N ARG A 231 53.39 -17.99 1.42
CA ARG A 231 54.11 -16.96 0.65
C ARG A 231 53.31 -15.67 0.55
N GLY A 232 53.47 -14.79 1.53
CA GLY A 232 52.82 -13.47 1.52
C GLY A 232 53.02 -12.69 2.82
N LYS A 233 54.21 -12.80 3.43
CA LYS A 233 54.56 -12.07 4.66
C LYS A 233 55.69 -11.10 4.32
N LYS A 234 55.38 -9.94 3.73
CA LYS A 234 56.28 -8.77 3.71
C LYS A 234 55.57 -7.50 3.23
N LYS A 235 55.79 -6.41 4.00
CA LYS A 235 55.51 -4.98 3.74
C LYS A 235 54.05 -4.51 3.89
N SER A 236 53.76 -3.87 5.03
CA SER A 236 53.53 -2.42 5.06
C SER A 236 53.52 -1.94 6.52
N LYS A 237 54.33 -0.92 6.82
CA LYS A 237 54.59 -0.27 8.11
C LYS A 237 54.73 1.22 7.82
N ARG A 238 54.18 2.08 8.72
CA ARG A 238 54.13 3.56 8.74
C ARG A 238 53.06 4.17 7.83
N SER A 239 52.35 5.24 8.17
CA SER A 239 52.37 6.29 9.24
C SER A 239 50.99 6.98 9.16
N LYS A 240 50.28 7.40 10.21
CA LYS A 240 50.53 8.43 11.24
C LYS A 240 50.47 9.89 10.71
N ASP A 241 49.48 10.62 11.26
CA ASP A 241 49.23 12.08 11.41
C ASP A 241 48.71 12.95 10.24
N ASP A 242 47.61 13.67 10.51
CA ASP A 242 47.23 15.09 10.26
C ASP A 242 45.69 15.18 10.34
N GLU A 243 45.04 15.74 11.38
CA GLU A 243 44.89 17.14 11.81
C GLU A 243 44.29 18.12 10.78
N THR A 244 43.54 19.09 11.33
CA THR A 244 42.83 20.27 10.74
C THR A 244 41.48 20.03 10.06
N ASP A 245 40.46 20.91 10.17
CA ASP A 245 40.09 22.06 11.00
C ASP A 245 38.74 22.57 10.40
N SER A 246 38.09 23.54 11.06
CA SER A 246 37.01 24.43 10.59
C SER A 246 35.58 23.95 10.86
N SER A 247 34.85 24.46 11.87
CA SER A 247 34.26 25.83 12.01
C SER A 247 33.20 26.06 10.93
N ASP A 248 32.02 26.65 11.13
CA ASP A 248 31.42 27.59 12.09
C ASP A 248 29.95 27.74 11.58
N GLU A 249 28.88 27.99 12.34
CA GLU A 249 28.32 29.32 12.64
C GLU A 249 26.85 29.13 13.03
N SER A 250 26.35 30.11 13.76
CA SER A 250 25.02 30.21 14.37
C SER A 250 23.98 30.73 13.37
N ASP A 251 22.69 30.54 13.64
CA ASP A 251 21.76 31.64 13.36
C ASP A 251 20.54 31.65 14.28
N SER A 252 20.22 32.88 14.68
CA SER A 252 19.25 33.32 15.67
C SER A 252 18.24 34.17 14.92
N ASP A 253 16.94 33.97 15.13
CA ASP A 253 15.96 35.01 14.80
C ASP A 253 14.80 35.04 15.80
N GLY A 254 14.50 36.27 16.23
CA GLY A 254 13.41 36.64 17.12
C GLY A 254 12.20 37.21 16.36
N GLU A 255 11.55 38.18 17.02
CA GLU A 255 10.33 38.92 16.66
C GLU A 255 9.03 38.22 17.10
N GLU A 256 8.35 38.65 18.18
CA GLU A 256 7.68 39.93 18.44
C GLU A 256 6.61 40.26 17.39
N THR A 257 5.33 40.05 17.72
CA THR A 257 4.26 41.01 17.36
C THR A 257 3.13 40.90 18.38
N GLY A 258 2.90 42.00 19.11
CA GLY A 258 1.61 42.26 19.72
C GLY A 258 0.64 42.82 18.68
N LEU A 259 -0.66 42.75 18.96
CA LEU A 259 -1.59 43.86 18.76
C LEU A 259 -2.96 43.53 19.37
N LEU A 260 -3.29 44.35 20.36
CA LEU A 260 -4.62 44.62 20.89
C LEU A 260 -5.54 45.13 19.76
N ASN A 261 -6.81 44.75 19.80
CA ASN A 261 -7.89 45.71 19.56
C ASN A 261 -9.20 45.19 20.16
N ALA A 262 -9.56 45.81 21.28
CA ALA A 262 -10.91 45.88 21.80
C ALA A 262 -11.73 46.85 20.95
N ARG A 263 -13.02 46.56 20.77
CA ARG A 263 -14.02 47.58 20.43
C ARG A 263 -15.37 47.16 20.99
N ASP A 264 -15.79 47.93 22.00
CA ASP A 264 -17.19 48.20 22.34
C ASP A 264 -17.91 48.91 21.17
#